data_AF-A0A817CXI4-F1
#
_entry.id   AF-A0A817CXI4-F1
#
_cell.length_a   1.000
_cell.length_b   1.000
_cell.length_c   1.000
_cell.angle_alpha   90.00
_cell.angle_beta   90.00
_cell.angle_gamma   90.00
#
_symmetry.space_group_name_H-M   'P 1'
#
loop_
_entity.id
_entity.type
_entity.pdbx_description
1 polymer ?
#
loop_
_entity_poly.entity_id
_entity_poly.type
_entity_poly.pdbx_seq_one_letter_code
_entity_poly.pdbx_strand_id
1 'polypeptide(L)'
;MRVGDIDTLNERYYAEILFEASWEEPKLKGLHKKSFDPMVYWTPQLELVNGIGELHDTITYSVRHDRQGIATVTEHHKLKGTWWERMELQYFPLDVQELSLSITTSHSSKEMIFVKNLHKPSGTNRHVFTDQQEWYLFEHVDIEITEKIEEYLEDGHNYSVVICSCHAAR
;
A
#
# COMPACT_ATOMS: atom_id res chain seq x y z
N MET A 1 -3.97 -3.59 7.92
CA MET A 1 -4.25 -2.17 8.24
C MET A 1 -4.76 -2.04 9.67
N ARG A 2 -4.31 -1.05 10.42
CA ARG A 2 -4.86 -0.69 11.73
C ARG A 2 -5.37 0.73 11.64
N VAL A 3 -6.68 0.91 11.58
CA VAL A 3 -7.30 2.24 11.58
C VAL A 3 -7.27 2.79 13.01
N GLY A 4 -7.09 4.10 13.15
CA GLY A 4 -7.24 4.84 14.39
C GLY A 4 -8.43 5.79 14.24
N ASP A 5 -8.20 7.08 14.47
CA ASP A 5 -9.27 8.07 14.48
C ASP A 5 -9.77 8.40 13.06
N ILE A 6 -11.08 8.45 12.87
CA ILE A 6 -11.72 8.87 11.62
C ILE A 6 -12.31 10.27 11.80
N ASP A 7 -11.76 11.26 11.09
CA ASP A 7 -12.13 12.68 11.21
C ASP A 7 -12.99 13.08 10.00
N THR A 8 -14.31 12.94 10.17
CA THR A 8 -15.27 13.21 9.10
C THR A 8 -15.37 14.69 8.73
N LEU A 9 -14.97 15.60 9.62
CA LEU A 9 -15.00 17.05 9.36
C LEU A 9 -13.86 17.48 8.44
N ASN A 10 -12.70 16.83 8.57
CA ASN A 10 -11.50 17.14 7.79
C ASN A 10 -11.21 16.11 6.69
N GLU A 11 -12.13 15.20 6.40
CA GLU A 11 -12.02 14.21 5.33
C GLU A 11 -10.68 13.44 5.38
N ARG A 12 -10.39 12.87 6.54
CA ARG A 12 -9.13 12.16 6.79
C ARG A 12 -9.28 11.08 7.83
N TYR A 13 -8.34 10.14 7.82
CA TYR A 13 -8.25 9.13 8.87
C TYR A 13 -6.79 8.90 9.27
N TYR A 14 -6.61 8.48 10.52
CA TYR A 14 -5.34 8.02 11.04
C TYR A 14 -5.25 6.50 10.97
N ALA A 15 -4.06 5.96 10.72
CA ALA A 15 -3.81 4.52 10.63
C ALA A 15 -2.32 4.15 10.79
N GLU A 16 -2.10 2.85 10.99
CA GLU A 16 -0.82 2.17 10.86
C GLU A 16 -1.00 1.09 9.77
N ILE A 17 -0.21 1.18 8.69
CA ILE A 17 -0.35 0.30 7.52
C ILE A 17 0.94 -0.48 7.33
N LEU A 18 0.78 -1.79 7.14
CA LEU A 18 1.86 -2.70 6.77
C LEU A 18 1.53 -3.23 5.38
N PHE A 19 2.46 -3.10 4.45
CA PHE A 19 2.36 -3.73 3.14
C PHE A 19 3.73 -4.24 2.70
N GLU A 20 3.71 -5.18 1.75
CA GLU A 20 4.93 -5.74 1.17
C GLU A 20 4.83 -5.74 -0.37
N ALA A 21 5.95 -5.46 -1.02
CA ALA A 21 6.13 -5.63 -2.45
C ALA A 21 7.26 -6.63 -2.68
N SER A 22 7.08 -7.55 -3.64
CA SER A 22 8.09 -8.57 -3.94
C SER A 22 8.37 -8.67 -5.43
N TRP A 23 9.63 -8.88 -5.77
CA TRP A 23 10.09 -9.08 -7.14
C TRP A 23 11.24 -10.09 -7.18
N GLU A 24 11.49 -10.64 -8.37
CA GLU A 24 12.68 -11.44 -8.62
C GLU A 24 13.87 -10.54 -8.94
N GLU A 25 15.02 -10.80 -8.33
CA GLU A 25 16.28 -10.07 -8.60
C GLU A 25 17.31 -11.00 -9.26
N PRO A 26 17.42 -10.97 -10.60
CA PRO A 26 18.31 -11.87 -11.34
C PRO A 26 19.78 -11.74 -10.95
N LYS A 27 20.25 -10.56 -10.54
CA LYS A 27 21.66 -10.33 -10.16
C LYS A 27 22.05 -11.03 -8.86
N LEU A 28 21.08 -11.48 -8.07
CA LEU A 28 21.30 -12.26 -6.86
C LEU A 28 21.24 -13.77 -7.11
N LYS A 29 20.92 -14.22 -8.33
CA LYS A 29 20.83 -15.64 -8.65
C LYS A 29 22.14 -16.37 -8.37
N GLY A 30 22.06 -17.45 -7.57
CA GLY A 30 23.22 -18.25 -7.17
C GLY A 30 24.15 -17.60 -6.14
N LEU A 31 23.88 -16.37 -5.72
CA LEU A 31 24.58 -15.73 -4.61
C LEU A 31 23.83 -16.03 -3.31
N HIS A 32 24.44 -16.72 -2.36
CA HIS A 32 23.83 -16.96 -1.04
C HIS A 32 23.86 -15.72 -0.12
N LYS A 33 23.63 -14.53 -0.68
CA LYS A 33 23.61 -13.28 0.06
C LYS A 33 22.28 -13.16 0.81
N LYS A 34 22.36 -12.84 2.11
CA LYS A 34 21.18 -12.66 2.97
C LYS A 34 20.71 -11.20 3.07
N SER A 35 21.50 -10.27 2.55
CA SER A 35 21.22 -8.84 2.60
C SER A 35 21.01 -8.25 1.21
N PHE A 36 20.01 -7.38 1.11
CA PHE A 36 19.73 -6.56 -0.05
C PHE A 36 20.16 -5.12 0.24
N ASP A 37 20.78 -4.47 -0.73
CA ASP A 37 21.21 -3.07 -0.62
C ASP A 37 20.48 -2.24 -1.69
N PRO A 38 19.49 -1.41 -1.31
CA PRO A 38 18.69 -0.65 -2.26
C PRO A 38 19.49 0.42 -3.01
N MET A 39 20.72 0.75 -2.58
CA MET A 39 21.59 1.69 -3.29
C MET A 39 22.35 1.04 -4.45
N VAL A 40 22.41 -0.30 -4.47
CA VAL A 40 23.19 -1.08 -5.46
C VAL A 40 22.27 -1.83 -6.43
N TYR A 41 21.14 -2.30 -5.94
CA TYR A 41 20.19 -3.11 -6.71
C TYR A 41 18.97 -2.29 -7.12
N TRP A 42 18.25 -2.79 -8.11
CA TRP A 42 17.02 -2.16 -8.56
C TRP A 42 15.93 -2.28 -7.48
N THR A 43 15.14 -1.22 -7.29
CA THR A 43 13.98 -1.19 -6.39
C THR A 43 12.76 -0.69 -7.16
N PRO A 44 11.54 -1.04 -6.72
CA PRO A 44 10.31 -0.59 -7.37
C PRO A 44 9.98 0.90 -7.17
N GLN A 45 10.79 1.66 -6.40
CA GLN A 45 10.61 3.10 -6.17
C GLN A 45 9.16 3.48 -5.83
N LEU A 46 8.61 2.88 -4.77
CA LEU A 46 7.22 3.06 -4.38
C LEU A 46 6.98 4.44 -3.75
N GLU A 47 5.85 5.04 -4.10
CA GLU A 47 5.44 6.37 -3.62
C GLU A 47 4.00 6.34 -3.09
N LEU A 48 3.75 7.11 -2.03
CA LEU A 48 2.43 7.21 -1.38
C LEU A 48 1.70 8.45 -1.88
N VAL A 49 0.50 8.27 -2.42
CA VAL A 49 -0.20 9.33 -3.16
C VAL A 49 -1.10 10.18 -2.27
N ASN A 50 -1.84 9.55 -1.34
CA ASN A 50 -2.88 10.22 -0.56
C ASN A 50 -2.53 10.45 0.92
N GLY A 51 -1.26 10.32 1.28
CA GLY A 51 -0.80 10.64 2.64
C GLY A 51 -0.69 12.15 2.84
N ILE A 52 -1.08 12.62 4.03
CA ILE A 52 -1.08 14.03 4.40
C ILE A 52 0.10 14.32 5.34
N GLY A 53 0.89 15.34 4.99
CA GLY A 53 1.97 15.84 5.84
C GLY A 53 3.14 14.84 5.95
N GLU A 54 3.76 14.77 7.12
CA GLU A 54 4.87 13.86 7.36
C GLU A 54 4.35 12.47 7.73
N LEU A 55 4.66 11.48 6.90
CA LEU A 55 4.39 10.07 7.17
C LEU A 55 5.64 9.43 7.76
N HIS A 56 5.46 8.66 8.83
CA HIS A 56 6.52 7.80 9.32
C HIS A 56 6.52 6.51 8.51
N ASP A 57 7.46 6.37 7.57
CA ASP A 57 7.71 5.16 6.80
C ASP A 57 9.02 4.48 7.23
N THR A 58 8.93 3.23 7.66
CA THR A 58 10.08 2.36 7.90
C THR A 58 10.11 1.26 6.85
N ILE A 59 11.17 1.25 6.03
CA ILE A 59 11.37 0.27 4.96
C ILE A 59 12.42 -0.76 5.39
N THR A 60 12.11 -2.04 5.22
CA THR A 60 13.08 -3.14 5.43
C THR A 60 13.04 -4.14 4.27
N TYR A 61 14.14 -4.84 4.04
CA TYR A 61 14.26 -5.78 2.92
C TYR A 61 14.58 -7.18 3.41
N SER A 62 14.00 -8.18 2.75
CA SER A 62 14.31 -9.59 2.97
C SER A 62 14.57 -10.29 1.64
N VAL A 63 15.52 -11.22 1.61
CA VAL A 63 15.85 -12.01 0.41
C VAL A 63 15.56 -13.48 0.68
N ARG A 64 14.79 -14.11 -0.21
CA ARG A 64 14.52 -15.55 -0.19
C ARG A 64 15.06 -16.17 -1.47
N HIS A 65 15.74 -17.30 -1.33
CA HIS A 65 16.14 -18.11 -2.47
C HIS A 65 15.22 -19.33 -2.57
N ASP A 66 14.75 -19.61 -3.77
CA ASP A 66 14.03 -20.84 -4.05
C ASP A 66 14.99 -22.03 -4.30
N ARG A 67 14.44 -23.20 -4.61
CA ARG A 67 15.24 -24.41 -4.90
C ARG A 67 16.06 -24.30 -6.19
N GLN A 68 15.70 -23.38 -7.09
CA GLN A 68 16.39 -23.12 -8.36
C GLN A 68 17.45 -22.02 -8.22
N GLY A 69 17.59 -21.45 -7.02
CA GLY A 69 18.51 -20.35 -6.73
C GLY A 69 18.03 -18.99 -7.22
N ILE A 70 16.76 -18.86 -7.63
CA ILE A 70 16.13 -17.57 -7.96
C ILE A 70 15.93 -16.81 -6.65
N ALA A 71 16.41 -15.57 -6.63
CA ALA A 71 16.30 -14.69 -5.49
C ALA A 71 15.03 -13.84 -5.62
N THR A 72 14.12 -13.96 -4.66
CA THR A 72 12.99 -13.05 -4.48
C THR A 72 13.35 -12.05 -3.39
N VAL A 73 13.30 -10.77 -3.72
CA VAL A 73 13.42 -9.66 -2.77
C VAL A 73 12.01 -9.26 -2.35
N THR A 74 11.83 -9.02 -1.05
CA THR A 74 10.61 -8.44 -0.50
C THR A 74 10.97 -7.17 0.25
N GLU A 75 10.38 -6.06 -0.17
CA GLU A 75 10.37 -4.76 0.50
C GLU A 75 9.15 -4.68 1.42
N HIS A 76 9.37 -4.38 2.69
CA HIS A 76 8.34 -4.30 3.73
C HIS A 76 8.24 -2.85 4.21
N HIS A 77 7.07 -2.25 4.07
CA HIS A 77 6.78 -0.93 4.59
C HIS A 77 6.00 -1.03 5.89
N LYS A 78 6.38 -0.17 6.83
CA LYS A 78 5.61 0.13 8.02
C LYS A 78 5.31 1.62 8.06
N LEU A 79 4.09 1.95 7.68
CA LEU A 79 3.56 3.31 7.62
C LEU A 79 2.78 3.66 8.86
N LYS A 80 2.93 4.91 9.32
CA LYS A 80 2.11 5.51 10.36
C LYS A 80 1.92 6.99 10.05
N GLY A 81 0.68 7.45 9.98
CA GLY A 81 0.40 8.82 9.56
C GLY A 81 -1.08 9.13 9.41
N THR A 82 -1.38 10.10 8.57
CA THR A 82 -2.74 10.54 8.27
C THR A 82 -2.96 10.46 6.77
N TRP A 83 -4.12 9.96 6.36
CA TRP A 83 -4.48 9.81 4.96
C TRP A 83 -5.71 10.66 4.66
N TRP A 84 -5.69 11.29 3.50
CA TRP A 84 -6.86 11.98 2.98
C TRP A 84 -7.85 10.95 2.43
N GLU A 85 -9.12 11.14 2.76
CA GLU A 85 -10.21 10.34 2.22
C GLU A 85 -11.52 11.11 2.26
N ARG A 86 -12.23 11.14 1.14
CA ARG A 86 -13.50 11.85 1.06
C ARG A 86 -14.59 11.06 1.77
N MET A 87 -15.30 11.72 2.69
CA MET A 87 -16.35 11.08 3.47
C MET A 87 -17.71 11.34 2.83
N GLU A 88 -18.36 10.30 2.29
CA GLU A 88 -19.65 10.41 1.62
C GLU A 88 -20.79 10.13 2.59
N LEU A 89 -21.22 11.16 3.33
CA LEU A 89 -22.22 11.07 4.41
C LEU A 89 -23.67 11.31 3.95
N GLN A 90 -24.08 10.75 2.81
CA GLN A 90 -25.36 11.09 2.18
C GLN A 90 -26.57 10.44 2.85
N TYR A 91 -26.42 9.26 3.46
CA TYR A 91 -27.52 8.45 4.00
C TYR A 91 -27.28 8.03 5.46
N PHE A 92 -26.66 8.93 6.24
CA PHE A 92 -26.40 8.71 7.66
C PHE A 92 -27.66 8.25 8.41
N PRO A 93 -27.59 7.17 9.22
CA PRO A 93 -26.39 6.47 9.68
C PRO A 93 -25.96 5.25 8.84
N LEU A 94 -26.58 4.96 7.69
CA LEU A 94 -26.31 3.73 6.93
C LEU A 94 -25.06 3.79 6.03
N ASP A 95 -24.25 4.85 6.15
CA ASP A 95 -23.13 5.09 5.25
C ASP A 95 -21.95 4.18 5.58
N VAL A 96 -21.41 3.52 4.55
CA VAL A 96 -20.15 2.79 4.60
C VAL A 96 -19.09 3.67 3.96
N GLN A 97 -18.04 3.98 4.71
CA GLN A 97 -16.90 4.74 4.24
C GLN A 97 -15.80 3.80 3.76
N GLU A 98 -15.27 4.07 2.58
CA GLU A 98 -14.09 3.41 2.05
C GLU A 98 -12.85 4.20 2.48
N LEU A 99 -11.93 3.58 3.21
CA LEU A 99 -10.68 4.18 3.68
C LEU A 99 -9.53 3.57 2.90
N SER A 100 -8.90 4.37 2.04
CA SER A 100 -7.94 3.88 1.04
C SER A 100 -6.50 4.34 1.30
N LEU A 101 -5.56 3.49 0.90
CA LEU A 101 -4.15 3.82 0.69
C LEU A 101 -3.85 3.67 -0.80
N SER A 102 -3.31 4.73 -1.40
CA SER A 102 -2.86 4.72 -2.79
C SER A 102 -1.34 4.65 -2.89
N ILE A 103 -0.82 3.63 -3.58
CA ILE A 103 0.60 3.39 -3.83
C ILE A 103 0.85 3.46 -5.34
N THR A 104 1.88 4.20 -5.74
CA THR A 104 2.37 4.25 -7.13
C THR A 104 3.86 3.92 -7.19
N THR A 105 4.44 3.97 -8.38
CA THR A 105 5.87 3.81 -8.63
C THR A 105 6.37 4.91 -9.56
N SER A 106 7.64 5.32 -9.40
CA SER A 106 8.31 6.21 -10.37
C SER A 106 8.61 5.51 -11.72
N HIS A 107 8.41 4.19 -11.81
CA HIS A 107 8.58 3.41 -13.05
C HIS A 107 7.33 3.42 -13.93
N SER A 108 7.52 3.52 -15.23
CA SER A 108 6.39 3.41 -16.17
C SER A 108 5.81 1.99 -16.21
N SER A 109 4.54 1.87 -16.59
CA SER A 109 3.84 0.60 -16.84
C SER A 109 4.52 -0.34 -17.83
N LYS A 110 5.43 0.17 -18.69
CA LYS A 110 6.24 -0.67 -19.60
C LYS A 110 7.41 -1.34 -18.89
N GLU A 111 7.92 -0.72 -17.83
CA GLU A 111 9.05 -1.24 -17.05
C GLU A 111 8.57 -2.18 -15.95
N MET A 112 7.48 -1.82 -15.29
CA MET A 112 6.93 -2.55 -14.16
C MET A 112 5.39 -2.45 -14.15
N ILE A 113 4.76 -3.56 -13.75
CA ILE A 113 3.34 -3.59 -13.40
C ILE A 113 3.16 -4.15 -12.00
N PHE A 114 2.12 -3.70 -11.31
CA PHE A 114 1.70 -4.31 -10.05
C PHE A 114 0.86 -5.55 -10.31
N VAL A 115 1.06 -6.57 -9.47
CA VAL A 115 0.25 -7.80 -9.48
C VAL A 115 -0.14 -8.13 -8.06
N LYS A 116 -1.43 -8.39 -7.83
CA LYS A 116 -1.95 -8.77 -6.51
C LYS A 116 -1.39 -10.14 -6.10
N ASN A 117 -0.86 -10.22 -4.88
CA ASN A 117 -0.50 -11.49 -4.29
C ASN A 117 -1.75 -12.26 -3.83
N LEU A 118 -2.12 -13.31 -4.57
CA LEU A 118 -3.32 -14.11 -4.26
C LEU A 118 -3.11 -15.13 -3.13
N HIS A 119 -1.87 -15.31 -2.66
CA HIS A 119 -1.54 -16.32 -1.63
C HIS A 119 -1.55 -15.76 -0.21
N LYS A 120 -1.52 -14.44 -0.06
CA LYS A 120 -1.54 -13.76 1.24
C LYS A 120 -2.76 -12.84 1.31
N PRO A 121 -3.77 -13.16 2.14
CA PRO A 121 -4.91 -12.28 2.30
C PRO A 121 -4.49 -11.00 3.03
N SER A 122 -5.03 -9.87 2.57
CA SER A 122 -4.93 -8.58 3.26
C SER A 122 -6.10 -8.43 4.23
N GLY A 123 -5.88 -7.73 5.33
CA GLY A 123 -6.94 -7.52 6.32
C GLY A 123 -6.68 -6.39 7.30
N THR A 124 -7.68 -6.12 8.12
CA THR A 124 -7.63 -5.11 9.18
C THR A 124 -7.39 -5.73 10.55
N ASN A 125 -6.74 -4.99 11.45
CA ASN A 125 -6.56 -5.39 12.83
C ASN A 125 -7.61 -4.68 13.70
N ARG A 126 -8.74 -5.35 13.92
CA ARG A 126 -9.86 -4.83 14.70
C ARG A 126 -9.56 -4.71 16.19
N HIS A 127 -8.70 -5.56 16.74
CA HIS A 127 -8.44 -5.62 18.19
C HIS A 127 -7.86 -4.32 18.78
N VAL A 128 -7.30 -3.46 17.93
CA VAL A 128 -6.62 -2.24 18.34
C VAL A 128 -7.25 -0.99 17.73
N PHE A 129 -8.46 -1.13 17.18
CA PHE A 129 -9.26 -0.02 16.66
C PHE A 129 -9.91 0.73 17.82
N THR A 130 -9.62 2.02 17.93
CA THR A 130 -10.02 2.86 19.07
C THR A 130 -11.45 3.37 18.96
N ASP A 131 -11.96 3.56 17.74
CA ASP A 131 -13.26 4.18 17.48
C ASP A 131 -14.41 3.15 17.34
N GLN A 132 -14.28 1.96 17.95
CA GLN A 132 -15.31 0.91 17.90
C GLN A 132 -16.67 1.31 18.47
N GLN A 133 -16.72 2.38 19.27
CA GLN A 133 -17.98 2.91 19.83
C GLN A 133 -18.80 3.65 18.77
N GLU A 134 -18.15 4.19 17.74
CA GLU A 134 -18.79 4.94 16.66
C GLU A 134 -18.75 4.21 15.33
N TRP A 135 -17.80 3.30 15.12
CA TRP A 135 -17.58 2.67 13.83
C TRP A 135 -17.45 1.15 13.95
N TYR A 136 -18.03 0.46 12.97
CA TYR A 136 -17.79 -0.94 12.67
C TYR A 136 -16.77 -1.07 11.53
N LEU A 137 -15.54 -1.47 11.87
CA LEU A 137 -14.48 -1.75 10.90
C LEU A 137 -14.60 -3.17 10.34
N PHE A 138 -14.70 -3.30 9.01
CA PHE A 138 -14.72 -4.58 8.32
C PHE A 138 -13.32 -5.22 8.29
N GLU A 139 -13.26 -6.55 8.20
CA GLU A 139 -12.01 -7.32 8.31
C GLU A 139 -11.19 -7.37 7.03
N HIS A 140 -11.84 -7.26 5.88
CA HIS A 140 -11.19 -7.41 4.59
C HIS A 140 -10.53 -6.11 4.15
N VAL A 141 -9.48 -6.26 3.36
CA VAL A 141 -8.89 -5.17 2.58
C VAL A 141 -9.02 -5.54 1.12
N ASP A 142 -9.68 -4.67 0.36
CA ASP A 142 -9.78 -4.78 -1.07
C ASP A 142 -8.53 -4.17 -1.73
N ILE A 143 -8.20 -4.71 -2.89
CA ILE A 143 -7.05 -4.25 -3.67
C ILE A 143 -7.51 -4.11 -5.10
N GLU A 144 -7.44 -2.88 -5.59
CA GLU A 144 -7.64 -2.51 -6.98
C GLU A 144 -6.32 -2.06 -7.58
N ILE A 145 -6.06 -2.42 -8.83
CA ILE A 145 -4.88 -1.98 -9.58
C ILE A 145 -5.41 -1.25 -10.81
N THR A 146 -5.04 0.02 -10.93
CA THR A 146 -5.46 0.90 -12.03
C THR A 146 -4.24 1.46 -12.75
N GLU A 147 -4.44 1.96 -13.97
CA GLU A 147 -3.44 2.75 -14.68
C GLU A 147 -3.86 4.23 -14.67
N LYS A 148 -2.94 5.12 -14.30
CA LYS A 148 -3.13 6.56 -14.45
C LYS A 148 -2.19 7.09 -15.52
N ILE A 149 -2.70 8.01 -16.33
CA ILE A 149 -1.95 8.77 -17.32
C ILE A 149 -1.53 10.08 -16.63
N GLU A 150 -0.24 10.39 -16.61
CA GLU A 150 0.18 11.74 -16.25
C GLU A 150 -0.07 12.67 -17.44
N GLU A 151 -1.09 13.52 -17.33
CA GLU A 151 -1.51 14.45 -18.39
C GLU A 151 -0.50 15.58 -18.66
N TYR A 152 0.55 15.73 -17.83
CA TYR A 152 1.49 16.86 -17.87
C TYR A 152 2.85 16.56 -18.52
N LEU A 153 3.14 15.32 -18.90
CA LEU A 153 4.38 14.96 -19.59
C LEU A 153 4.14 14.76 -21.09
N GLU A 154 4.98 15.39 -21.93
CA GLU A 154 4.88 15.35 -23.40
C GLU A 154 4.94 13.91 -23.97
N ASP A 155 5.46 12.94 -23.21
CA ASP A 155 5.62 11.54 -23.60
C ASP A 155 4.52 10.57 -23.11
N GLY A 156 3.48 11.06 -22.42
CA GLY A 156 2.25 10.30 -22.14
C GLY A 156 2.48 8.92 -21.51
N HIS A 157 3.38 8.82 -20.53
CA HIS A 157 3.66 7.56 -19.85
C HIS A 157 2.53 7.20 -18.86
N ASN A 158 2.06 5.95 -18.93
CA ASN A 158 1.12 5.38 -17.96
C ASN A 158 1.89 4.84 -16.76
N TYR A 159 1.40 5.09 -15.56
CA TYR A 159 1.91 4.52 -14.31
C TYR A 159 0.82 3.68 -13.65
N SER A 160 1.22 2.56 -13.05
CA SER A 160 0.29 1.71 -12.30
C SER A 160 0.10 2.26 -10.90
N VAL A 161 -1.14 2.29 -10.43
CA VAL A 161 -1.52 2.67 -9.07
C VAL A 161 -2.24 1.51 -8.41
N VAL A 162 -1.81 1.15 -7.21
CA VAL A 162 -2.50 0.19 -6.34
C VAL A 162 -3.30 0.97 -5.31
N ILE A 163 -4.59 0.67 -5.23
CA ILE A 163 -5.49 1.20 -4.22
C ILE A 163 -5.83 0.04 -3.29
N CYS A 164 -5.43 0.18 -2.02
CA CYS A 164 -5.75 -0.75 -0.95
C CYS A 164 -6.81 -0.11 -0.07
N SER A 165 -8.02 -0.65 0.01
CA SER A 165 -9.11 -0.05 0.78
C SER A 165 -9.70 -0.98 1.83
N CYS A 166 -10.14 -0.40 2.93
CA CYS A 166 -10.95 -1.09 3.93
C CYS A 166 -12.23 -0.30 4.19
N HIS A 167 -13.24 -0.97 4.72
CA HIS A 167 -14.55 -0.36 4.91
C HIS A 167 -14.83 -0.11 6.40
N ALA A 168 -15.48 1.00 6.71
CA ALA A 168 -15.98 1.34 8.04
C ALA A 168 -17.43 1.82 7.95
N ALA A 169 -18.34 1.19 8.70
CA ALA A 169 -19.75 1.61 8.81
C ALA A 169 -19.99 2.31 10.14
N ARG A 170 -20.93 3.26 10.19
CA ARG A 170 -21.33 3.98 11.40
C ARG A 170 -22.68 3.49 11.94
#